data_AF-A0A916JSL0-F1
#
_entry.id   AF-A0A916JSL0-F1
#
_cell.length_a   1.000
_cell.length_b   1.000
_cell.length_c   1.000
_cell.angle_alpha   90.00
_cell.angle_beta   90.00
_cell.angle_gamma   90.00
#
_symmetry.space_group_name_H-M   'P 1'
#
loop_
_entity.id
_entity.type
_entity.pdbx_description
1 polymer ?
#
loop_
_entity_poly.entity_id
_entity_poly.type
_entity_poly.pdbx_seq_one_letter_code
_entity_poly.pdbx_strand_id
1 'polypeptide(L)'
;MRIVVLGDYHLKEDELDWTAQCMDDIRACAPDLVVPLGDFGSNRLIGSPEGLLQSHALLTRIGAPMRAILGNHDLQRESGGKGQAHGTMERELVRLFGQSSGYGVMEESDFRLFFVSTDPQPSDSCYSVQECYVSEEQFDWLSQKLQERRGVPVIMFTHAPPIGCGLRTVPGVHVRATNAYLDQNHDAMRWYELIRHTPEIVLWFSAHYHLGHAYPDSCTTRLGTTFFTTGVHGSATRDGERLSRVIDITEHGVRVATLDHRKRSLLPDADWSFNGTPGSLISRKSKALTTPETASFPQEAPLSCVAACPLGDGEPLAQGIAQIGEDRWLVAASDGYLWEACVSAEAVLGTLHIGSPVGHVAVHRDEAAYMADNRLYRVHIHDLWRFARDNPDKRNRPFLEFENDLASIDYDVNGRMWAASGCTLYAVDADADGTDRFQQKRCVYTFPDAIVRLQASGGKLSVHTRNGVLYRWEEGRIGILEERVRAWDTDGEDRAVLKEHNDGYDLLYQRGEISAKLSLPLPYGGMADAAQIVCLGRGYAMLLIAGVASLWDAAANIRHVIDASSEVRTIAKGHVDPAGKLHFALAAAARGPHIRPQLQLWQYG
;
A
#
# COMPACT_ATOMS: atom_id res chain seq x y z
N MET A 1 -27.09 23.82 0.67
CA MET A 1 -26.77 23.12 -0.59
C MET A 1 -26.81 21.62 -0.35
N ARG A 2 -27.57 20.87 -1.15
CA ARG A 2 -27.59 19.42 -1.18
C ARG A 2 -26.92 18.91 -2.45
N ILE A 3 -25.91 18.06 -2.29
CA ILE A 3 -25.17 17.44 -3.40
C ILE A 3 -25.38 15.94 -3.36
N VAL A 4 -25.66 15.31 -4.50
CA VAL A 4 -25.63 13.85 -4.63
C VAL A 4 -24.40 13.46 -5.43
N VAL A 5 -23.56 12.59 -4.88
CA VAL A 5 -22.35 12.08 -5.54
C VAL A 5 -22.60 10.64 -5.97
N LEU A 6 -22.45 10.40 -7.27
CA LEU A 6 -22.68 9.12 -7.92
C LEU A 6 -21.34 8.56 -8.40
N GLY A 7 -20.89 7.44 -7.82
CA GLY A 7 -19.67 6.75 -8.24
C GLY A 7 -19.91 5.76 -9.39
N ASP A 8 -18.84 5.45 -10.13
CA ASP A 8 -18.70 4.26 -10.99
C ASP A 8 -19.93 3.92 -11.82
N TYR A 9 -20.21 4.69 -12.88
CA TYR A 9 -21.50 4.60 -13.58
C TYR A 9 -21.74 3.25 -14.27
N HIS A 10 -20.71 2.64 -14.89
CA HIS A 10 -20.70 1.27 -15.40
C HIS A 10 -22.05 0.72 -15.87
N LEU A 11 -22.59 1.29 -16.95
CA LEU A 11 -23.91 0.93 -17.41
C LEU A 11 -23.94 -0.53 -17.88
N LYS A 12 -25.00 -1.26 -17.56
CA LYS A 12 -25.27 -2.58 -18.14
C LYS A 12 -26.58 -2.54 -18.91
N GLU A 13 -26.55 -3.05 -20.15
CA GLU A 13 -27.70 -2.98 -21.07
C GLU A 13 -28.90 -3.79 -20.55
N ASP A 14 -28.68 -4.80 -19.71
CA ASP A 14 -29.69 -5.59 -19.02
C ASP A 14 -30.15 -5.00 -17.67
N GLU A 15 -29.56 -3.87 -17.23
CA GLU A 15 -29.86 -3.21 -15.94
C GLU A 15 -30.33 -1.74 -16.13
N LEU A 16 -30.83 -1.39 -17.31
CA LEU A 16 -31.29 -0.03 -17.59
C LEU A 16 -32.42 0.41 -16.64
N ASP A 17 -33.29 -0.51 -16.24
CA ASP A 17 -34.37 -0.23 -15.28
C ASP A 17 -33.83 0.11 -13.88
N TRP A 18 -32.75 -0.55 -13.46
CA TRP A 18 -32.10 -0.26 -12.17
C TRP A 18 -31.41 1.09 -12.19
N THR A 19 -30.78 1.42 -13.32
CA THR A 19 -30.16 2.73 -13.53
C THR A 19 -31.22 3.84 -13.55
N ALA A 20 -32.31 3.63 -14.29
CA ALA A 20 -33.46 4.52 -14.31
C ALA A 20 -34.05 4.76 -12.92
N GLN A 21 -34.22 3.69 -12.14
CA GLN A 21 -34.68 3.75 -10.76
C GLN A 21 -33.74 4.56 -9.87
N CYS A 22 -32.43 4.36 -9.99
CA CYS A 22 -31.43 5.15 -9.28
C CYS A 22 -31.58 6.65 -9.60
N MET A 23 -31.76 7.03 -10.87
CA MET A 23 -31.96 8.44 -11.24
C MET A 23 -33.24 9.03 -10.61
N ASP A 24 -34.31 8.23 -10.52
CA ASP A 24 -35.55 8.64 -9.85
C ASP A 24 -35.35 8.77 -8.33
N ASP A 25 -34.57 7.89 -7.70
CA ASP A 25 -34.22 7.97 -6.28
C ASP A 25 -33.35 9.21 -5.99
N ILE A 26 -32.37 9.51 -6.85
CA ILE A 26 -31.55 10.73 -6.76
C ILE A 26 -32.43 11.97 -6.91
N ARG A 27 -33.35 11.99 -7.90
CA ARG A 27 -34.30 13.08 -8.08
C ARG A 27 -35.14 13.30 -6.81
N ALA A 28 -35.58 12.22 -6.16
CA ALA A 28 -36.38 12.30 -4.93
C ALA A 28 -35.64 12.95 -3.75
N CYS A 29 -34.30 12.97 -3.76
CA CYS A 29 -33.50 13.72 -2.79
C CYS A 29 -33.55 15.23 -2.99
N ALA A 30 -34.07 15.72 -4.13
CA ALA A 30 -34.09 17.12 -4.56
C ALA A 30 -32.71 17.79 -4.46
N PRO A 31 -31.69 17.28 -5.17
CA PRO A 31 -30.33 17.84 -5.12
C PRO A 31 -30.25 19.20 -5.81
N ASP A 32 -29.44 20.09 -5.24
CA ASP A 32 -29.00 21.34 -5.89
C ASP A 32 -27.93 21.06 -6.96
N LEU A 33 -27.15 19.99 -6.77
CA LEU A 33 -26.09 19.56 -7.67
C LEU A 33 -25.96 18.03 -7.64
N VAL A 34 -25.70 17.43 -8.80
CA VAL A 34 -25.27 16.03 -8.90
C VAL A 34 -23.86 15.97 -9.47
N VAL A 35 -23.03 15.11 -8.87
CA VAL A 35 -21.63 14.93 -9.25
C VAL A 35 -21.39 13.46 -9.63
N PRO A 36 -21.52 13.11 -10.92
CA PRO A 36 -21.11 11.80 -11.43
C PRO A 36 -19.58 11.72 -11.53
N LEU A 37 -18.98 10.69 -10.95
CA LEU A 37 -17.53 10.53 -10.84
C LEU A 37 -16.90 9.67 -11.95
N GLY A 38 -17.52 9.51 -13.11
CA GLY A 38 -16.91 8.84 -14.26
C GLY A 38 -17.34 7.39 -14.50
N ASP A 39 -16.59 6.73 -15.37
CA ASP A 39 -16.79 5.36 -15.89
C ASP A 39 -18.13 5.18 -16.61
N PHE A 40 -18.36 6.05 -17.58
CA PHE A 40 -19.57 6.11 -18.36
C PHE A 40 -19.61 5.10 -19.50
N GLY A 41 -20.83 4.70 -19.83
CA GLY A 41 -21.14 3.85 -20.96
C GLY A 41 -21.30 2.39 -20.58
N SER A 42 -21.85 1.64 -21.51
CA SER A 42 -22.02 0.20 -21.37
C SER A 42 -20.81 -0.57 -21.84
N ASN A 43 -20.60 -1.78 -21.33
CA ASN A 43 -19.50 -2.71 -21.65
C ASN A 43 -18.76 -2.45 -22.99
N ARG A 44 -19.47 -2.52 -24.13
CA ARG A 44 -18.89 -2.37 -25.48
C ARG A 44 -18.65 -0.93 -25.93
N LEU A 45 -19.30 0.04 -25.30
CA LEU A 45 -19.24 1.47 -25.59
C LEU A 45 -18.39 2.25 -24.56
N ILE A 46 -17.91 1.58 -23.52
CA ILE A 46 -17.11 2.22 -22.47
C ILE A 46 -15.82 2.81 -23.07
N GLY A 47 -15.58 4.06 -22.72
CA GLY A 47 -14.53 4.91 -23.28
C GLY A 47 -14.75 5.41 -24.70
N SER A 48 -16.00 5.46 -25.18
CA SER A 48 -16.36 6.11 -26.45
C SER A 48 -17.39 7.24 -26.26
N PRO A 49 -17.46 8.21 -27.19
CA PRO A 49 -18.48 9.27 -27.16
C PRO A 49 -19.91 8.74 -27.10
N GLU A 50 -20.21 7.63 -27.76
CA GLU A 50 -21.52 6.99 -27.74
C GLU A 50 -21.87 6.43 -26.36
N GLY A 51 -20.90 5.86 -25.65
CA GLY A 51 -21.09 5.40 -24.27
C GLY A 51 -21.38 6.55 -23.30
N LEU A 52 -20.68 7.66 -23.49
CA LEU A 52 -20.92 8.87 -22.71
C LEU A 52 -22.31 9.46 -22.99
N LEU A 53 -22.71 9.55 -24.26
CA LEU A 53 -24.05 9.99 -24.67
C LEU A 53 -25.15 9.09 -24.10
N GLN A 54 -24.94 7.77 -24.11
CA GLN A 54 -25.88 6.80 -23.52
C GLN A 54 -26.10 7.06 -22.03
N SER A 55 -25.02 7.32 -21.30
CA SER A 55 -25.07 7.61 -19.86
C SER A 55 -25.75 8.94 -19.58
N HIS A 56 -25.39 9.97 -20.35
CA HIS A 56 -25.99 11.30 -20.26
C HIS A 56 -27.52 11.28 -20.47
N ALA A 57 -28.02 10.51 -21.43
CA ALA A 57 -29.46 10.38 -21.68
C ALA A 57 -30.26 9.85 -20.46
N LEU A 58 -29.63 9.03 -19.62
CA LEU A 58 -30.24 8.55 -18.37
C LEU A 58 -30.04 9.56 -17.23
N LEU A 59 -28.83 10.08 -17.07
CA LEU A 59 -28.49 11.06 -16.03
C LEU A 59 -29.36 12.32 -16.08
N THR A 60 -29.65 12.82 -17.28
CA THR A 60 -30.54 13.98 -17.50
C THR A 60 -31.95 13.79 -16.96
N ARG A 61 -32.40 12.54 -16.73
CA ARG A 61 -33.67 12.30 -16.05
C ARG A 61 -33.69 12.94 -14.67
N ILE A 62 -32.58 12.96 -13.93
CA ILE A 62 -32.57 13.53 -12.57
C ILE A 62 -33.17 14.95 -12.55
N GLY A 63 -32.90 15.77 -13.58
CA GLY A 63 -33.47 17.11 -13.71
C GLY A 63 -32.82 18.15 -12.79
N ALA A 64 -31.64 17.85 -12.24
CA ALA A 64 -30.83 18.77 -11.45
C ALA A 64 -29.55 19.16 -12.21
N PRO A 65 -28.91 20.30 -11.88
CA PRO A 65 -27.59 20.65 -12.39
C PRO A 65 -26.57 19.53 -12.15
N MET A 66 -25.68 19.33 -13.12
CA MET A 66 -24.66 18.28 -13.07
C MET A 66 -23.27 18.84 -13.30
N ARG A 67 -22.30 18.34 -12.55
CA ARG A 67 -20.87 18.54 -12.79
C ARG A 67 -20.20 17.17 -12.83
N ALA A 68 -19.93 16.67 -14.03
CA ALA A 68 -19.36 15.35 -14.26
C ALA A 68 -17.86 15.43 -14.54
N ILE A 69 -17.12 14.42 -14.09
CA ILE A 69 -15.70 14.19 -14.38
C ILE A 69 -15.53 12.84 -15.09
N LEU A 70 -14.39 12.62 -15.76
CA LEU A 70 -14.04 11.33 -16.36
C LEU A 70 -13.29 10.43 -15.37
N GLY A 71 -13.54 9.13 -15.48
CA GLY A 71 -12.79 8.04 -14.83
C GLY A 71 -11.82 7.34 -15.77
N ASN A 72 -11.13 6.31 -15.29
CA ASN A 72 -10.15 5.59 -16.10
C ASN A 72 -10.78 4.80 -17.25
N HIS A 73 -11.97 4.22 -17.07
CA HIS A 73 -12.61 3.47 -18.14
C HIS A 73 -13.13 4.37 -19.26
N ASP A 74 -13.39 5.64 -18.97
CA ASP A 74 -13.71 6.63 -20.01
C ASP A 74 -12.52 6.86 -20.94
N LEU A 75 -11.28 6.77 -20.43
CA LEU A 75 -10.08 7.10 -21.18
C LEU A 75 -9.31 5.89 -21.71
N GLN A 76 -9.80 4.68 -21.47
CA GLN A 76 -9.10 3.44 -21.86
C GLN A 76 -8.84 3.30 -23.38
N ARG A 77 -9.57 4.04 -24.23
CA ARG A 77 -9.36 4.10 -25.69
C ARG A 77 -8.47 5.26 -26.14
N GLU A 78 -8.16 6.19 -25.26
CA GLU A 78 -7.27 7.32 -25.58
C GLU A 78 -5.87 7.07 -25.01
N SER A 79 -5.80 6.66 -23.74
CA SER A 79 -4.55 6.45 -23.01
C SER A 79 -3.56 5.55 -23.76
N GLY A 80 -2.33 6.01 -23.84
CA GLY A 80 -1.26 5.33 -24.58
C GLY A 80 -1.36 5.49 -26.11
N GLY A 81 -2.19 6.41 -26.61
CA GLY A 81 -2.39 6.65 -28.04
C GLY A 81 -3.19 5.56 -28.77
N LYS A 82 -4.05 4.82 -28.05
CA LYS A 82 -4.65 3.57 -28.55
C LYS A 82 -6.04 3.72 -29.17
N GLY A 83 -6.11 4.11 -30.43
CA GLY A 83 -7.33 3.94 -31.25
C GLY A 83 -8.40 5.02 -31.09
N GLN A 84 -8.22 5.97 -30.18
CA GLN A 84 -8.95 7.25 -30.14
C GLN A 84 -7.96 8.41 -29.91
N ALA A 85 -8.23 9.56 -30.54
CA ALA A 85 -7.38 10.74 -30.40
C ALA A 85 -7.54 11.38 -29.02
N HIS A 86 -6.44 11.85 -28.42
CA HIS A 86 -6.45 12.50 -27.11
C HIS A 86 -7.41 13.71 -27.07
N GLY A 87 -8.12 13.83 -25.95
CA GLY A 87 -9.08 14.89 -25.68
C GLY A 87 -10.44 14.67 -26.35
N THR A 88 -10.71 13.51 -26.97
CA THR A 88 -12.02 13.24 -27.58
C THR A 88 -13.10 13.12 -26.52
N MET A 89 -12.84 12.38 -25.44
CA MET A 89 -13.77 12.21 -24.32
C MET A 89 -13.97 13.51 -23.55
N GLU A 90 -12.92 14.29 -23.32
CA GLU A 90 -13.06 15.58 -22.63
C GLU A 90 -13.97 16.53 -23.42
N ARG A 91 -13.72 16.69 -24.72
CA ARG A 91 -14.57 17.53 -25.60
C ARG A 91 -16.02 17.08 -25.57
N GLU A 92 -16.26 15.78 -25.56
CA GLU A 92 -17.62 15.24 -25.52
C GLU A 92 -18.30 15.44 -24.15
N LEU A 93 -17.57 15.27 -23.05
CA LEU A 93 -18.06 15.56 -21.70
C LEU A 93 -18.45 17.02 -21.54
N VAL A 94 -17.56 17.93 -21.97
CA VAL A 94 -17.79 19.38 -21.97
C VAL A 94 -19.04 19.72 -22.76
N ARG A 95 -19.18 19.15 -23.97
CA ARG A 95 -20.33 19.38 -24.86
C ARG A 95 -21.65 18.88 -24.26
N LEU A 96 -21.67 17.65 -23.73
CA LEU A 96 -22.91 17.02 -23.25
C LEU A 96 -23.41 17.66 -21.96
N PHE A 97 -22.52 17.90 -21.00
CA PHE A 97 -22.88 18.42 -19.69
C PHE A 97 -22.87 19.96 -19.64
N GLY A 98 -22.56 20.66 -20.74
CA GLY A 98 -22.54 22.11 -20.82
C GLY A 98 -21.49 22.76 -19.91
N GLN A 99 -20.36 22.08 -19.71
CA GLN A 99 -19.28 22.50 -18.81
C GLN A 99 -18.24 23.32 -19.59
N SER A 100 -17.42 24.12 -18.91
CA SER A 100 -16.35 24.90 -19.58
C SER A 100 -15.06 24.08 -19.82
N SER A 101 -14.83 23.05 -19.00
CA SER A 101 -13.67 22.14 -19.05
C SER A 101 -14.03 20.82 -18.34
N GLY A 102 -13.27 19.76 -18.61
CA GLY A 102 -13.42 18.46 -17.94
C GLY A 102 -13.18 18.52 -16.43
N TYR A 103 -12.34 19.44 -15.97
CA TYR A 103 -12.05 19.71 -14.55
C TYR A 103 -12.33 21.19 -14.23
N GLY A 104 -12.36 21.56 -12.95
CA GLY A 104 -12.60 22.95 -12.56
C GLY A 104 -13.03 23.15 -11.12
N VAL A 105 -13.50 24.36 -10.82
CA VAL A 105 -13.98 24.74 -9.49
C VAL A 105 -15.34 25.44 -9.59
N MET A 106 -16.25 25.12 -8.67
CA MET A 106 -17.43 25.93 -8.38
C MET A 106 -17.18 26.72 -7.10
N GLU A 107 -17.35 28.03 -7.19
CA GLU A 107 -17.03 28.98 -6.13
C GLU A 107 -18.30 29.36 -5.37
N GLU A 108 -18.38 28.96 -4.10
CA GLU A 108 -19.40 29.45 -3.17
C GLU A 108 -18.76 30.50 -2.23
N SER A 109 -19.60 31.23 -1.49
CA SER A 109 -19.11 32.22 -0.52
C SER A 109 -18.23 31.57 0.55
N ASP A 110 -18.74 30.47 1.11
CA ASP A 110 -18.23 29.86 2.35
C ASP A 110 -17.48 28.54 2.13
N PHE A 111 -17.43 28.04 0.90
CA PHE A 111 -16.70 26.83 0.51
C PHE A 111 -16.43 26.81 -1.01
N ARG A 112 -15.65 25.84 -1.47
CA ARG A 112 -15.30 25.63 -2.87
C ARG A 112 -15.44 24.16 -3.21
N LEU A 113 -15.98 23.86 -4.39
CA LEU A 113 -16.11 22.49 -4.90
C LEU A 113 -15.11 22.31 -6.04
N PHE A 114 -14.15 21.40 -5.87
CA PHE A 114 -13.10 21.12 -6.85
C PHE A 114 -13.36 19.79 -7.52
N PHE A 115 -13.28 19.78 -8.85
CA PHE A 115 -13.54 18.63 -9.70
C PHE A 115 -12.25 18.32 -10.46
N VAL A 116 -11.65 17.16 -10.18
CA VAL A 116 -10.44 16.68 -10.85
C VAL A 116 -10.83 15.52 -11.73
N SER A 117 -10.62 15.67 -13.04
CA SER A 117 -10.92 14.64 -14.03
C SER A 117 -9.67 13.84 -14.34
N THR A 118 -9.84 12.55 -14.67
CA THR A 118 -8.72 11.81 -15.27
C THR A 118 -8.38 12.39 -16.65
N ASP A 119 -7.09 12.37 -16.99
CA ASP A 119 -6.51 12.77 -18.28
C ASP A 119 -5.96 11.54 -19.03
N PRO A 120 -5.94 11.55 -20.38
CA PRO A 120 -5.36 10.47 -21.15
C PRO A 120 -3.84 10.40 -20.94
N GLN A 121 -3.31 9.21 -20.66
CA GLN A 121 -1.87 9.02 -20.48
C GLN A 121 -1.10 9.20 -21.79
N PRO A 122 0.06 9.89 -21.76
CA PRO A 122 0.99 9.93 -22.89
C PRO A 122 1.44 8.54 -23.35
N SER A 123 1.76 8.38 -24.63
CA SER A 123 2.17 7.08 -25.20
C SER A 123 3.48 6.54 -24.62
N ASP A 124 4.39 7.42 -24.22
CA ASP A 124 5.70 7.12 -23.66
C ASP A 124 5.70 6.87 -22.15
N SER A 125 4.60 7.18 -21.46
CA SER A 125 4.43 6.94 -20.01
C SER A 125 3.14 6.18 -19.66
N CYS A 126 2.56 5.42 -20.60
CA CYS A 126 1.35 4.64 -20.32
C CYS A 126 1.67 3.26 -19.73
N TYR A 127 1.81 3.20 -18.41
CA TYR A 127 2.13 1.97 -17.67
C TYR A 127 0.90 1.05 -17.50
N SER A 128 -0.27 1.65 -17.32
CA SER A 128 -1.55 0.96 -17.20
C SER A 128 -2.65 1.84 -17.76
N VAL A 129 -3.32 1.40 -18.83
CA VAL A 129 -4.43 2.19 -19.44
C VAL A 129 -5.59 2.45 -18.48
N GLN A 130 -5.61 1.75 -17.33
CA GLN A 130 -6.61 1.89 -16.28
C GLN A 130 -6.13 2.75 -15.10
N GLU A 131 -4.94 3.34 -15.16
CA GLU A 131 -4.50 4.34 -14.18
C GLU A 131 -5.31 5.63 -14.29
N CYS A 132 -5.69 6.16 -13.14
CA CYS A 132 -6.31 7.48 -13.01
C CYS A 132 -5.24 8.56 -13.02
N TYR A 133 -4.73 8.84 -14.21
CA TYR A 133 -3.71 9.85 -14.45
C TYR A 133 -4.29 11.26 -14.46
N VAL A 134 -3.57 12.21 -13.89
CA VAL A 134 -3.82 13.65 -13.97
C VAL A 134 -2.58 14.28 -14.59
N SER A 135 -2.75 15.08 -15.63
CA SER A 135 -1.62 15.74 -16.28
C SER A 135 -0.95 16.76 -15.35
N GLU A 136 0.33 17.05 -15.59
CA GLU A 136 1.02 18.15 -14.89
C GLU A 136 0.29 19.48 -15.06
N GLU A 137 -0.26 19.75 -16.25
CA GLU A 137 -1.05 20.96 -16.51
C GLU A 137 -2.26 21.08 -15.58
N GLN A 138 -3.04 20.00 -15.43
CA GLN A 138 -4.19 19.98 -14.54
C GLN A 138 -3.76 20.08 -13.07
N PHE A 139 -2.70 19.38 -12.66
CA PHE A 139 -2.20 19.41 -11.28
C PHE A 139 -1.63 20.78 -10.88
N ASP A 140 -0.88 21.42 -11.79
CA ASP A 140 -0.36 22.78 -11.60
C ASP A 140 -1.49 23.80 -11.53
N TRP A 141 -2.49 23.68 -12.43
CA TRP A 141 -3.69 24.51 -12.37
C TRP A 141 -4.42 24.36 -11.03
N LEU A 142 -4.63 23.12 -10.57
CA LEU A 142 -5.27 22.83 -9.29
C LEU A 142 -4.52 23.49 -8.14
N SER A 143 -3.20 23.28 -8.11
CA SER A 143 -2.30 23.80 -7.08
C SER A 143 -2.36 25.33 -7.02
N GLN A 144 -2.31 26.00 -8.18
CA GLN A 144 -2.45 27.46 -8.28
C GLN A 144 -3.84 27.92 -7.85
N LYS A 145 -4.89 27.24 -8.29
CA LYS A 145 -6.29 27.60 -8.01
C LYS A 145 -6.64 27.49 -6.53
N LEU A 146 -6.02 26.56 -5.81
CA LEU A 146 -6.13 26.45 -4.35
C LEU A 146 -5.54 27.69 -3.64
N GLN A 147 -4.49 28.30 -4.18
CA GLN A 147 -3.86 29.49 -3.58
C GLN A 147 -4.69 30.77 -3.71
N GLU A 148 -5.58 30.88 -4.70
CA GLU A 148 -6.35 32.10 -4.98
C GLU A 148 -7.31 32.49 -3.83
N ARG A 149 -7.80 31.52 -3.04
CA ARG A 149 -8.75 31.74 -1.93
C ARG A 149 -8.35 30.92 -0.69
N ARG A 150 -7.16 31.18 -0.15
CA ARG A 150 -6.73 30.61 1.13
C ARG A 150 -7.73 30.92 2.25
N GLY A 151 -7.88 29.99 3.19
CA GLY A 151 -8.83 30.10 4.30
C GLY A 151 -10.30 29.78 3.95
N VAL A 152 -10.60 29.37 2.72
CA VAL A 152 -11.93 28.91 2.30
C VAL A 152 -11.92 27.39 2.13
N PRO A 153 -12.83 26.64 2.78
CA PRO A 153 -12.78 25.18 2.77
C PRO A 153 -13.07 24.62 1.38
N VAL A 154 -12.39 23.54 1.06
CA VAL A 154 -12.40 22.86 -0.23
C VAL A 154 -12.94 21.44 -0.06
N ILE A 155 -13.90 21.10 -0.92
CA ILE A 155 -14.44 19.75 -1.09
C ILE A 155 -13.97 19.24 -2.45
N MET A 156 -13.24 18.13 -2.45
CA MET A 156 -12.65 17.52 -3.64
C MET A 156 -13.52 16.37 -4.17
N PHE A 157 -13.64 16.28 -5.50
CA PHE A 157 -14.30 15.20 -6.22
C PHE A 157 -13.34 14.65 -7.27
N THR A 158 -13.00 13.36 -7.15
CA THR A 158 -12.10 12.66 -8.07
C THR A 158 -12.65 11.28 -8.39
N HIS A 159 -12.23 10.67 -9.49
CA HIS A 159 -12.62 9.29 -9.77
C HIS A 159 -11.93 8.32 -8.82
N ALA A 160 -10.60 8.16 -8.90
CA ALA A 160 -9.83 7.42 -7.91
C ALA A 160 -9.48 8.28 -6.68
N PRO A 161 -9.30 7.67 -5.50
CA PRO A 161 -8.85 8.38 -4.32
C PRO A 161 -7.35 8.72 -4.38
N PRO A 162 -6.90 9.77 -3.67
CA PRO A 162 -5.48 10.04 -3.49
C PRO A 162 -4.85 9.02 -2.55
N ILE A 163 -3.54 8.80 -2.67
CA ILE A 163 -2.79 8.02 -1.69
C ILE A 163 -2.84 8.70 -0.30
N GLY A 164 -2.80 7.93 0.78
CA GLY A 164 -2.93 8.48 2.14
C GLY A 164 -4.36 8.76 2.61
N CYS A 165 -5.37 8.48 1.78
CA CYS A 165 -6.76 8.65 2.20
C CYS A 165 -7.18 7.65 3.30
N GLY A 166 -6.55 6.47 3.37
CA GLY A 166 -6.93 5.38 4.27
C GLY A 166 -8.23 4.65 3.90
N LEU A 167 -8.83 4.97 2.75
CA LEU A 167 -10.03 4.28 2.28
C LEU A 167 -9.75 2.81 1.96
N ARG A 168 -10.78 1.97 2.05
CA ARG A 168 -10.68 0.53 1.76
C ARG A 168 -10.27 0.28 0.32
N THR A 169 -8.99 0.00 0.11
CA THR A 169 -8.51 -0.44 -1.20
C THR A 169 -8.94 -1.89 -1.48
N VAL A 170 -8.90 -2.29 -2.76
CA VAL A 170 -9.09 -3.69 -3.19
C VAL A 170 -7.77 -4.19 -3.78
N PRO A 171 -6.82 -4.66 -2.94
CA PRO A 171 -5.44 -4.88 -3.38
C PRO A 171 -5.32 -5.88 -4.52
N GLY A 172 -6.07 -6.98 -4.45
CA GLY A 172 -6.12 -8.01 -5.50
C GLY A 172 -6.68 -7.53 -6.84
N VAL A 173 -7.24 -6.32 -6.92
CA VAL A 173 -7.70 -5.71 -8.18
C VAL A 173 -6.86 -4.50 -8.53
N HIS A 174 -6.98 -3.41 -7.76
CA HIS A 174 -6.46 -2.11 -8.17
C HIS A 174 -4.98 -1.92 -7.83
N VAL A 175 -4.53 -2.36 -6.66
CA VAL A 175 -3.09 -2.31 -6.34
C VAL A 175 -2.31 -3.24 -7.27
N ARG A 176 -2.88 -4.42 -7.56
CA ARG A 176 -2.35 -5.35 -8.56
C ARG A 176 -2.28 -4.78 -9.97
N ALA A 177 -3.24 -3.95 -10.37
CA ALA A 177 -3.23 -3.28 -11.67
C ALA A 177 -2.49 -1.94 -11.65
N THR A 178 -1.83 -1.63 -10.53
CA THR A 178 -1.11 -0.37 -10.24
C THR A 178 -1.94 0.87 -10.56
N ASN A 179 -3.22 0.85 -10.21
CA ASN A 179 -4.17 1.92 -10.49
C ASN A 179 -5.11 2.24 -9.33
N ALA A 180 -4.84 1.80 -8.11
CA ALA A 180 -5.61 2.10 -6.92
C ALA A 180 -5.69 3.59 -6.54
N TYR A 181 -4.69 4.40 -6.90
CA TYR A 181 -4.66 5.82 -6.53
C TYR A 181 -4.50 6.72 -7.76
N LEU A 182 -4.82 8.01 -7.57
CA LEU A 182 -4.44 9.05 -8.53
C LEU A 182 -2.92 9.00 -8.76
N ASP A 183 -2.52 8.98 -10.04
CA ASP A 183 -1.12 9.01 -10.49
C ASP A 183 -0.20 7.92 -9.92
N GLN A 184 -0.74 6.73 -9.64
CA GLN A 184 0.01 5.67 -8.98
C GLN A 184 1.31 5.25 -9.67
N ASN A 185 1.39 5.27 -11.00
CA ASN A 185 2.62 4.93 -11.73
C ASN A 185 3.45 6.16 -12.12
N HIS A 186 2.96 7.38 -11.85
CA HIS A 186 3.63 8.62 -12.21
C HIS A 186 4.19 9.31 -10.96
N ASP A 187 3.32 9.83 -10.11
CA ASP A 187 3.67 10.44 -8.83
C ASP A 187 2.46 10.46 -7.90
N ALA A 188 2.18 9.35 -7.23
CA ALA A 188 1.09 9.30 -6.24
C ALA A 188 1.36 10.24 -5.04
N MET A 189 2.63 10.44 -4.66
CA MET A 189 2.98 11.16 -3.45
C MET A 189 2.70 12.66 -3.54
N ARG A 190 2.67 13.26 -4.74
CA ARG A 190 2.26 14.66 -4.90
C ARG A 190 0.88 14.96 -4.30
N TRP A 191 -0.04 13.99 -4.32
CA TRP A 191 -1.36 14.14 -3.71
C TRP A 191 -1.31 14.11 -2.19
N TYR A 192 -0.51 13.21 -1.62
CA TYR A 192 -0.26 13.17 -0.18
C TYR A 192 0.33 14.49 0.30
N GLU A 193 1.34 15.00 -0.42
CA GLU A 193 1.96 16.29 -0.12
C GLU A 193 1.00 17.47 -0.30
N LEU A 194 0.16 17.47 -1.35
CA LEU A 194 -0.87 18.49 -1.55
C LEU A 194 -1.83 18.55 -0.36
N ILE A 195 -2.30 17.40 0.12
CA ILE A 195 -3.21 17.30 1.26
C ILE A 195 -2.52 17.80 2.54
N ARG A 196 -1.27 17.39 2.77
CA ARG A 196 -0.47 17.77 3.94
C ARG A 196 -0.24 19.29 4.00
N HIS A 197 -0.02 19.92 2.85
CA HIS A 197 0.34 21.33 2.75
C HIS A 197 -0.85 22.27 2.49
N THR A 198 -2.06 21.75 2.32
CA THR A 198 -3.26 22.55 2.02
C THR A 198 -4.36 22.32 3.07
N PRO A 199 -4.37 23.08 4.18
CA PRO A 199 -5.39 22.98 5.23
C PRO A 199 -6.83 23.20 4.77
N GLU A 200 -7.02 23.86 3.62
CA GLU A 200 -8.31 24.11 3.02
C GLU A 200 -8.99 22.84 2.52
N ILE A 201 -8.25 21.81 2.11
CA ILE A 201 -8.83 20.53 1.65
C ILE A 201 -9.39 19.78 2.85
N VAL A 202 -10.70 19.83 3.06
CA VAL A 202 -11.35 19.32 4.27
C VAL A 202 -12.17 18.05 4.04
N LEU A 203 -12.74 17.89 2.85
CA LEU A 203 -13.53 16.71 2.46
C LEU A 203 -13.10 16.23 1.06
N TRP A 204 -13.13 14.92 0.84
CA TRP A 204 -12.75 14.31 -0.43
C TRP A 204 -13.64 13.11 -0.76
N PHE A 205 -14.23 13.09 -1.94
CA PHE A 205 -15.12 12.03 -2.41
C PHE A 205 -14.51 11.34 -3.64
N SER A 206 -14.46 10.01 -3.60
CA SER A 206 -13.89 9.19 -4.68
C SER A 206 -14.64 7.89 -4.89
N ALA A 207 -14.68 7.44 -6.14
CA ALA A 207 -15.29 6.21 -6.61
C ALA A 207 -14.22 5.11 -6.78
N HIS A 208 -14.20 4.44 -7.93
CA HIS A 208 -13.21 3.50 -8.44
C HIS A 208 -13.17 2.12 -7.79
N TYR A 209 -13.35 2.03 -6.47
CA TYR A 209 -13.20 0.75 -5.76
C TYR A 209 -14.41 -0.17 -5.85
N HIS A 210 -15.58 0.36 -6.26
CA HIS A 210 -16.83 -0.39 -6.38
C HIS A 210 -17.24 -1.06 -5.05
N LEU A 211 -17.00 -0.38 -3.93
CA LEU A 211 -17.32 -0.87 -2.58
C LEU A 211 -18.49 -0.09 -2.00
N GLY A 212 -19.30 -0.77 -1.20
CA GLY A 212 -20.36 -0.17 -0.42
C GLY A 212 -19.86 0.62 0.79
N HIS A 213 -20.79 1.25 1.49
CA HIS A 213 -20.48 2.18 2.59
C HIS A 213 -20.46 1.50 3.98
N ALA A 214 -20.71 0.19 4.04
CA ALA A 214 -20.75 -0.55 5.31
C ALA A 214 -19.34 -0.87 5.85
N TYR A 215 -18.30 -0.73 5.04
CA TYR A 215 -16.93 -0.94 5.50
C TYR A 215 -16.51 0.18 6.47
N PRO A 216 -15.81 -0.17 7.58
CA PRO A 216 -15.29 0.83 8.52
C PRO A 216 -14.39 1.88 7.86
N ASP A 217 -13.67 1.48 6.82
CA ASP A 217 -12.76 2.27 6.00
C ASP A 217 -13.42 2.80 4.70
N SER A 218 -14.75 2.90 4.65
CA SER A 218 -15.47 3.64 3.60
C SER A 218 -15.56 5.15 3.86
N CYS A 219 -15.23 5.56 5.10
CA CYS A 219 -15.11 6.93 5.56
C CYS A 219 -13.95 7.02 6.55
N THR A 220 -12.93 7.81 6.24
CA THR A 220 -11.71 7.92 7.05
C THR A 220 -11.32 9.37 7.24
N THR A 221 -10.65 9.67 8.35
CA THR A 221 -10.00 10.98 8.55
C THR A 221 -8.49 10.77 8.64
N ARG A 222 -7.74 11.46 7.78
CA ARG A 222 -6.27 11.46 7.73
C ARG A 222 -5.78 12.87 7.49
N LEU A 223 -4.72 13.29 8.20
CA LEU A 223 -4.19 14.65 8.10
C LEU A 223 -5.27 15.74 8.28
N GLY A 224 -6.32 15.45 9.06
CA GLY A 224 -7.48 16.33 9.27
C GLY A 224 -8.48 16.45 8.11
N THR A 225 -8.23 15.83 6.95
CA THR A 225 -9.19 15.70 5.84
C THR A 225 -10.05 14.45 6.01
N THR A 226 -11.35 14.53 5.72
CA THR A 226 -12.23 13.36 5.72
C THR A 226 -12.47 12.86 4.29
N PHE A 227 -12.17 11.60 4.04
CA PHE A 227 -12.29 10.92 2.75
C PHE A 227 -13.50 10.01 2.76
N PHE A 228 -14.16 9.89 1.61
CA PHE A 228 -15.36 9.08 1.43
C PHE A 228 -15.26 8.26 0.15
N THR A 229 -15.45 6.94 0.29
CA THR A 229 -15.81 6.09 -0.85
C THR A 229 -17.23 6.39 -1.27
N THR A 230 -17.45 6.50 -2.57
CA THR A 230 -18.77 6.50 -3.20
C THR A 230 -19.08 5.10 -3.75
N GLY A 231 -20.33 4.68 -3.61
CA GLY A 231 -20.80 3.40 -4.12
C GLY A 231 -21.11 3.42 -5.62
N VAL A 232 -21.51 2.26 -6.12
CA VAL A 232 -22.02 2.05 -7.48
C VAL A 232 -23.54 1.99 -7.44
N HIS A 233 -24.26 2.47 -8.46
CA HIS A 233 -25.72 2.31 -8.50
C HIS A 233 -26.20 0.98 -9.08
N GLY A 234 -25.36 0.28 -9.85
CA GLY A 234 -25.68 -0.97 -10.56
C GLY A 234 -24.97 -2.20 -9.98
N SER A 235 -24.95 -3.32 -10.70
CA SER A 235 -24.30 -4.56 -10.23
C SER A 235 -22.77 -4.59 -10.43
N ALA A 236 -22.16 -3.49 -10.86
CA ALA A 236 -20.70 -3.39 -10.94
C ALA A 236 -20.03 -3.33 -9.54
N THR A 237 -20.83 -3.10 -8.49
CA THR A 237 -20.41 -3.25 -7.08
C THR A 237 -19.80 -4.63 -6.79
N ARG A 238 -18.84 -4.67 -5.87
CA ARG A 238 -18.17 -5.91 -5.43
C ARG A 238 -18.87 -6.62 -4.29
N ASP A 239 -19.71 -5.92 -3.54
CA ASP A 239 -20.40 -6.45 -2.36
C ASP A 239 -21.92 -6.56 -2.52
N GLY A 240 -22.44 -6.17 -3.68
CA GLY A 240 -23.87 -6.23 -3.99
C GLY A 240 -24.67 -5.03 -3.49
N GLU A 241 -24.03 -4.06 -2.82
CA GLU A 241 -24.68 -2.83 -2.39
C GLU A 241 -24.79 -1.81 -3.53
N ARG A 242 -25.92 -1.10 -3.60
CA ARG A 242 -26.20 -0.09 -4.63
C ARG A 242 -26.42 1.27 -3.97
N LEU A 243 -25.40 2.12 -3.94
CA LEU A 243 -25.36 3.29 -3.04
C LEU A 243 -24.85 4.55 -3.76
N SER A 244 -25.32 5.71 -3.30
CA SER A 244 -24.77 7.05 -3.60
C SER A 244 -24.51 7.82 -2.30
N ARG A 245 -23.65 8.85 -2.34
CA ARG A 245 -23.49 9.77 -1.20
C ARG A 245 -24.38 10.98 -1.35
N VAL A 246 -24.94 11.45 -0.24
CA VAL A 246 -25.68 12.72 -0.16
C VAL A 246 -24.97 13.63 0.83
N ILE A 247 -24.62 14.82 0.38
CA ILE A 247 -23.92 15.85 1.16
C ILE A 247 -24.90 17.00 1.39
N ASP A 248 -25.22 17.29 2.65
CA ASP A 248 -25.98 18.46 3.04
C ASP A 248 -25.05 19.48 3.68
N ILE A 249 -24.89 20.64 3.04
CA ILE A 249 -24.08 21.76 3.52
C ILE A 249 -25.02 22.90 3.93
N THR A 250 -24.86 23.35 5.17
CA THR A 250 -25.60 24.47 5.76
C THR A 250 -24.62 25.43 6.45
N GLU A 251 -25.09 26.60 6.86
CA GLU A 251 -24.29 27.53 7.68
C GLU A 251 -23.87 26.94 9.05
N HIS A 252 -24.57 25.89 9.51
CA HIS A 252 -24.36 25.29 10.82
C HIS A 252 -23.64 23.94 10.77
N GLY A 253 -23.33 23.42 9.60
CA GLY A 253 -22.68 22.11 9.51
C GLY A 253 -22.70 21.48 8.14
N VAL A 254 -21.99 20.36 8.07
CA VAL A 254 -21.95 19.47 6.91
C VAL A 254 -22.36 18.07 7.37
N ARG A 255 -23.27 17.45 6.62
CA ARG A 255 -23.74 16.08 6.86
C ARG A 255 -23.50 15.24 5.60
N VAL A 256 -22.93 14.05 5.76
CA VAL A 256 -22.77 13.06 4.70
C VAL A 256 -23.59 11.83 5.07
N ALA A 257 -24.46 11.40 4.16
CA ALA A 257 -25.33 10.25 4.35
C ALA A 257 -25.35 9.35 3.10
N THR A 258 -25.88 8.14 3.28
CA THR A 258 -25.98 7.14 2.22
C THR A 258 -27.39 7.11 1.65
N LEU A 259 -27.50 7.29 0.33
CA LEU A 259 -28.70 6.96 -0.42
C LEU A 259 -28.60 5.50 -0.88
N ASP A 260 -29.47 4.65 -0.32
CA ASP A 260 -29.53 3.23 -0.64
C ASP A 260 -30.58 3.00 -1.75
N HIS A 261 -30.13 2.62 -2.95
CA HIS A 261 -31.00 2.42 -4.11
C HIS A 261 -31.77 1.09 -4.07
N ARG A 262 -31.41 0.16 -3.17
CA ARG A 262 -32.19 -1.06 -2.95
C ARG A 262 -33.37 -0.76 -2.04
N LYS A 263 -33.13 0.02 -0.98
CA LYS A 263 -34.17 0.51 -0.06
C LYS A 263 -34.94 1.71 -0.61
N ARG A 264 -34.40 2.34 -1.65
CA ARG A 264 -34.95 3.54 -2.30
C ARG A 264 -35.15 4.70 -1.33
N SER A 265 -34.20 4.85 -0.41
CA SER A 265 -34.31 5.81 0.68
C SER A 265 -32.95 6.31 1.13
N LEU A 266 -32.90 7.57 1.53
CA LEU A 266 -31.79 8.11 2.30
C LEU A 266 -31.78 7.45 3.68
N LEU A 267 -30.64 6.89 4.09
CA LEU A 267 -30.51 6.30 5.42
C LEU A 267 -30.69 7.38 6.51
N PRO A 268 -31.38 7.07 7.61
CA PRO A 268 -31.74 8.05 8.62
C PRO A 268 -30.53 8.60 9.36
N ASP A 269 -29.52 7.75 9.60
CA ASP A 269 -28.28 8.12 10.25
C ASP A 269 -27.27 8.64 9.22
N ALA A 270 -26.56 9.71 9.60
CA ALA A 270 -25.44 10.20 8.81
C ALA A 270 -24.24 9.27 8.99
N ASP A 271 -23.54 8.98 7.89
CA ASP A 271 -22.26 8.29 7.96
C ASP A 271 -21.20 9.17 8.63
N TRP A 272 -21.33 10.49 8.43
CA TRP A 272 -20.50 11.50 9.06
C TRP A 272 -21.25 12.83 9.19
N SER A 273 -21.02 13.54 10.28
CA SER A 273 -21.58 14.87 10.48
C SER A 273 -20.59 15.78 11.19
N PHE A 274 -20.60 17.05 10.82
CA PHE A 274 -19.85 18.10 11.47
C PHE A 274 -20.79 19.25 11.84
N ASN A 275 -20.75 19.63 13.11
CA ASN A 275 -21.50 20.77 13.65
C ASN A 275 -20.55 21.97 13.79
N GLY A 276 -20.84 23.05 13.07
CA GLY A 276 -20.01 24.24 12.96
C GLY A 276 -20.02 24.81 11.56
N THR A 277 -19.47 26.01 11.36
CA THR A 277 -19.35 26.60 10.02
C THR A 277 -18.37 25.78 9.17
N PRO A 278 -18.56 25.64 7.85
CA PRO A 278 -17.61 24.94 6.99
C PRO A 278 -16.15 25.40 7.19
N GLY A 279 -15.91 26.71 7.37
CA GLY A 279 -14.57 27.25 7.63
C GLY A 279 -13.89 26.71 8.88
N SER A 280 -14.64 26.29 9.90
CA SER A 280 -14.06 25.70 11.12
C SER A 280 -13.46 24.29 10.90
N LEU A 281 -13.78 23.62 9.79
CA LEU A 281 -13.08 22.39 9.39
C LEU A 281 -11.60 22.64 9.07
N ILE A 282 -11.26 23.81 8.54
CA ILE A 282 -9.86 24.20 8.29
C ILE A 282 -9.10 24.27 9.60
N SER A 283 -9.66 24.94 10.61
CA SER A 283 -9.06 25.03 11.94
C SER A 283 -8.85 23.65 12.57
N ARG A 284 -9.82 22.73 12.40
CA ARG A 284 -9.70 21.34 12.84
C ARG A 284 -8.56 20.63 12.11
N LYS A 285 -8.44 20.80 10.79
CA LYS A 285 -7.36 20.23 9.99
C LYS A 285 -5.99 20.80 10.37
N SER A 286 -5.85 22.12 10.46
CA SER A 286 -4.61 22.78 10.90
C SER A 286 -4.16 22.29 12.28
N LYS A 287 -5.10 22.07 13.21
CA LYS A 287 -4.79 21.46 14.50
C LYS A 287 -4.29 20.01 14.34
N ALA A 288 -4.91 19.21 13.48
CA ALA A 288 -4.47 17.83 13.23
C ALA A 288 -3.07 17.78 12.60
N LEU A 289 -2.75 18.68 11.66
CA LEU A 289 -1.44 18.76 11.01
C LEU A 289 -0.32 19.22 11.95
N THR A 290 -0.64 20.00 12.98
CA THR A 290 0.34 20.54 13.94
C THR A 290 0.45 19.70 15.22
N THR A 291 -0.56 18.88 15.50
CA THR A 291 -0.46 17.88 16.55
C THR A 291 0.41 16.76 15.99
N PRO A 292 1.57 16.46 16.59
CA PRO A 292 2.35 15.33 16.14
C PRO A 292 1.43 14.11 16.13
N GLU A 293 1.38 13.35 15.02
CA GLU A 293 0.69 12.06 14.92
C GLU A 293 1.28 10.98 15.83
N THR A 294 2.01 11.39 16.88
CA THR A 294 2.06 10.61 18.09
C THR A 294 0.61 10.48 18.57
N ALA A 295 -0.07 9.42 18.11
CA ALA A 295 -1.00 8.70 18.95
C ALA A 295 -0.44 8.79 20.36
N SER A 296 -1.27 9.27 21.30
CA SER A 296 -0.88 9.61 22.67
C SER A 296 -0.42 8.35 23.40
N PHE A 297 0.73 7.83 22.99
CA PHE A 297 1.46 6.77 23.60
C PHE A 297 2.29 7.47 24.66
N PRO A 298 2.27 6.95 25.90
CA PRO A 298 3.02 7.54 26.99
C PRO A 298 4.48 7.70 26.54
N GLN A 299 4.97 8.93 26.59
CA GLN A 299 6.31 9.35 26.11
C GLN A 299 7.47 8.70 26.92
N GLU A 300 7.12 7.86 27.89
CA GLU A 300 8.03 7.09 28.74
C GLU A 300 8.11 5.60 28.36
N ALA A 301 7.31 5.14 27.37
CA ALA A 301 7.39 3.75 26.93
C ALA A 301 8.62 3.55 26.03
N PRO A 302 9.46 2.52 26.28
CA PRO A 302 10.65 2.22 25.47
C PRO A 302 10.32 1.75 24.03
N LEU A 303 9.03 1.65 23.71
CA LEU A 303 8.48 1.15 22.46
C LEU A 303 7.22 1.94 22.10
N SER A 304 7.11 2.38 20.85
CA SER A 304 5.88 2.96 20.31
C SER A 304 5.65 2.55 18.86
N CYS A 305 4.41 2.18 18.52
CA CYS A 305 4.00 1.97 17.14
C CYS A 305 3.82 3.34 16.49
N VAL A 306 4.66 3.68 15.52
CA VAL A 306 4.63 5.00 14.86
C VAL A 306 3.71 5.01 13.65
N ALA A 307 3.49 3.86 13.01
CA ALA A 307 2.61 3.73 11.87
C ALA A 307 2.14 2.28 11.65
N ALA A 308 0.97 2.11 11.04
CA ALA A 308 0.43 0.82 10.65
C ALA A 308 -0.22 0.92 9.26
N CYS A 309 0.25 0.11 8.32
CA CYS A 309 -0.19 0.09 6.93
C CYS A 309 -0.91 -1.23 6.63
N PRO A 310 -2.20 -1.21 6.21
CA PRO A 310 -2.90 -2.42 5.80
C PRO A 310 -2.32 -2.97 4.49
N LEU A 311 -2.16 -4.29 4.41
CA LEU A 311 -1.57 -5.00 3.27
C LEU A 311 -2.67 -5.60 2.35
N GLY A 312 -2.31 -6.63 1.57
CA GLY A 312 -3.23 -7.49 0.83
C GLY A 312 -4.02 -8.46 1.70
N ASP A 313 -4.63 -9.47 1.11
CA ASP A 313 -5.46 -10.45 1.83
C ASP A 313 -4.66 -11.66 2.35
N GLY A 314 -3.54 -12.00 1.71
CA GLY A 314 -2.67 -13.10 2.14
C GLY A 314 -1.88 -12.81 3.41
N GLU A 315 -1.65 -13.86 4.19
CA GLU A 315 -0.87 -13.79 5.43
C GLU A 315 0.61 -13.47 5.12
N PRO A 316 1.23 -12.51 5.83
CA PRO A 316 2.65 -12.22 5.65
C PRO A 316 3.51 -13.45 5.93
N LEU A 317 4.55 -13.65 5.12
CA LEU A 317 5.44 -14.80 5.24
C LEU A 317 6.65 -14.51 6.13
N ALA A 318 7.15 -15.55 6.80
CA ALA A 318 8.43 -15.49 7.51
C ALA A 318 9.55 -15.07 6.55
N GLN A 319 10.45 -14.17 6.99
CA GLN A 319 11.54 -13.64 6.15
C GLN A 319 11.06 -12.90 4.88
N GLY A 320 9.79 -12.51 4.85
CA GLY A 320 9.14 -11.87 3.73
C GLY A 320 9.15 -10.35 3.77
N ILE A 321 9.87 -9.70 4.70
CA ILE A 321 9.93 -8.24 4.80
C ILE A 321 11.32 -7.74 4.45
N ALA A 322 11.38 -6.74 3.56
CA ALA A 322 12.61 -5.99 3.30
C ALA A 322 12.33 -4.50 3.10
N GLN A 323 13.23 -3.63 3.56
CA GLN A 323 13.12 -2.19 3.36
C GLN A 323 13.74 -1.79 2.02
N ILE A 324 13.06 -0.96 1.22
CA ILE A 324 13.50 -0.47 -0.11
C ILE A 324 13.59 1.07 -0.19
N GLY A 325 13.60 1.74 0.96
CA GLY A 325 13.68 3.19 1.08
C GLY A 325 13.37 3.63 2.51
N GLU A 326 13.39 4.93 2.78
CA GLU A 326 13.14 5.43 4.15
C GLU A 326 11.80 4.97 4.71
N ASP A 327 10.76 4.93 3.88
CA ASP A 327 9.39 4.63 4.29
C ASP A 327 8.70 3.55 3.43
N ARG A 328 9.48 2.88 2.56
CA ARG A 328 8.97 1.85 1.65
C ARG A 328 9.49 0.47 2.02
N TRP A 329 8.56 -0.48 1.99
CA TRP A 329 8.79 -1.85 2.41
C TRP A 329 8.19 -2.82 1.41
N LEU A 330 8.90 -3.92 1.16
CA LEU A 330 8.39 -5.08 0.46
C LEU A 330 7.88 -6.10 1.48
N VAL A 331 6.68 -6.63 1.28
CA VAL A 331 6.07 -7.65 2.15
C VAL A 331 5.51 -8.80 1.33
N ALA A 332 6.15 -9.97 1.43
CA ALA A 332 5.71 -11.21 0.83
C ALA A 332 4.53 -11.81 1.60
N ALA A 333 3.56 -12.35 0.86
CA ALA A 333 2.34 -12.93 1.41
C ALA A 333 2.07 -14.35 0.86
N SER A 334 1.35 -15.15 1.64
CA SER A 334 1.06 -16.56 1.39
C SER A 334 0.22 -16.84 0.14
N ASP A 335 -0.41 -15.80 -0.40
CA ASP A 335 -1.23 -15.83 -1.62
C ASP A 335 -0.41 -15.56 -2.90
N GLY A 336 0.93 -15.56 -2.80
CA GLY A 336 1.82 -15.39 -3.94
C GLY A 336 2.10 -13.93 -4.31
N TYR A 337 1.64 -12.98 -3.49
CA TYR A 337 1.87 -11.56 -3.71
C TYR A 337 3.07 -11.03 -2.94
N LEU A 338 3.78 -10.09 -3.56
CA LEU A 338 4.81 -9.26 -2.94
C LEU A 338 4.32 -7.81 -2.95
N TRP A 339 3.96 -7.25 -1.80
CA TRP A 339 3.37 -5.93 -1.66
C TRP A 339 4.44 -4.85 -1.43
N GLU A 340 4.42 -3.75 -2.20
CA GLU A 340 5.18 -2.54 -1.85
C GLU A 340 4.30 -1.62 -0.99
N ALA A 341 4.60 -1.54 0.30
CA ALA A 341 3.92 -0.70 1.27
C ALA A 341 4.68 0.63 1.48
N CYS A 342 3.95 1.73 1.45
CA CYS A 342 4.38 3.07 1.87
C CYS A 342 3.74 3.34 3.23
N VAL A 343 4.55 3.35 4.29
CA VAL A 343 4.03 3.30 5.67
C VAL A 343 3.51 4.66 6.13
N SER A 344 4.17 5.77 5.82
CA SER A 344 3.73 7.13 6.12
C SER A 344 2.42 7.52 5.43
N ALA A 345 2.17 6.96 4.25
CA ALA A 345 0.93 7.13 3.51
C ALA A 345 -0.11 6.05 3.84
N GLU A 346 0.16 5.12 4.76
CA GLU A 346 -0.72 3.99 5.10
C GLU A 346 -1.28 3.27 3.86
N ALA A 347 -0.45 3.11 2.82
CA ALA A 347 -0.89 2.70 1.50
C ALA A 347 -0.01 1.61 0.88
N VAL A 348 -0.58 0.87 -0.08
CA VAL A 348 0.15 -0.15 -0.84
C VAL A 348 0.24 0.28 -2.30
N LEU A 349 1.44 0.56 -2.75
CA LEU A 349 1.75 1.18 -4.05
C LEU A 349 1.82 0.21 -5.21
N GLY A 350 1.98 -1.08 -4.95
CA GLY A 350 2.08 -2.06 -6.02
C GLY A 350 2.19 -3.47 -5.50
N THR A 351 2.04 -4.43 -6.40
CA THR A 351 2.29 -5.82 -6.07
C THR A 351 2.76 -6.66 -7.23
N LEU A 352 3.51 -7.71 -6.92
CA LEU A 352 3.89 -8.73 -7.88
C LEU A 352 3.25 -10.07 -7.52
N HIS A 353 2.45 -10.63 -8.44
CA HIS A 353 1.94 -12.00 -8.30
C HIS A 353 2.87 -12.98 -9.02
N ILE A 354 3.40 -13.96 -8.29
CA ILE A 354 4.42 -14.90 -8.80
C ILE A 354 3.86 -16.34 -8.93
N GLY A 355 2.57 -16.53 -8.62
CA GLY A 355 1.92 -17.84 -8.56
C GLY A 355 2.28 -18.57 -7.28
N SER A 356 3.56 -18.87 -7.10
CA SER A 356 4.09 -19.45 -5.86
C SER A 356 4.40 -18.36 -4.82
N PRO A 357 4.24 -18.65 -3.52
CA PRO A 357 4.62 -17.74 -2.44
C PRO A 357 6.09 -17.31 -2.51
N VAL A 358 6.35 -16.03 -2.23
CA VAL A 358 7.72 -15.52 -2.12
C VAL A 358 8.32 -15.96 -0.79
N GLY A 359 9.34 -16.82 -0.84
CA GLY A 359 9.94 -17.38 0.37
C GLY A 359 10.90 -16.43 1.10
N HIS A 360 11.53 -15.49 0.38
CA HIS A 360 12.50 -14.55 0.93
C HIS A 360 12.66 -13.37 -0.02
N VAL A 361 12.86 -12.17 0.54
CA VAL A 361 13.20 -10.93 -0.17
C VAL A 361 14.48 -10.35 0.41
N ALA A 362 15.43 -9.97 -0.44
CA ALA A 362 16.64 -9.26 -0.06
C ALA A 362 16.78 -7.98 -0.89
N VAL A 363 17.33 -6.93 -0.30
CA VAL A 363 17.47 -5.61 -0.94
C VAL A 363 18.89 -5.11 -0.75
N HIS A 364 19.47 -4.57 -1.81
CA HIS A 364 20.75 -3.90 -1.76
C HIS A 364 20.80 -2.72 -2.74
N ARG A 365 21.01 -1.51 -2.20
CA ARG A 365 20.96 -0.25 -2.96
C ARG A 365 19.65 -0.11 -3.72
N ASP A 366 19.71 -0.03 -5.04
CA ASP A 366 18.56 0.18 -5.92
C ASP A 366 17.98 -1.13 -6.48
N GLU A 367 18.32 -2.28 -5.90
CA GLU A 367 17.88 -3.59 -6.36
C GLU A 367 17.20 -4.40 -5.26
N ALA A 368 16.11 -5.06 -5.62
CA ALA A 368 15.47 -6.09 -4.83
C ALA A 368 15.59 -7.45 -5.53
N ALA A 369 15.95 -8.48 -4.77
CA ALA A 369 15.86 -9.87 -5.17
C ALA A 369 14.80 -10.59 -4.35
N TYR A 370 14.14 -11.56 -4.97
CA TYR A 370 13.14 -12.38 -4.32
C TYR A 370 13.15 -13.79 -4.90
N MET A 371 12.81 -14.77 -4.05
CA MET A 371 12.74 -16.18 -4.43
C MET A 371 11.30 -16.71 -4.43
N ALA A 372 10.97 -17.51 -5.42
CA ALA A 372 9.74 -18.31 -5.47
C ALA A 372 10.09 -19.70 -5.99
N ASP A 373 9.79 -20.73 -5.22
CA ASP A 373 10.23 -22.11 -5.45
C ASP A 373 11.76 -22.21 -5.65
N ASN A 374 12.19 -22.80 -6.76
CA ASN A 374 13.58 -22.91 -7.18
C ASN A 374 14.04 -21.73 -8.06
N ARG A 375 13.32 -20.61 -8.08
CA ARG A 375 13.62 -19.47 -8.96
C ARG A 375 13.97 -18.22 -8.19
N LEU A 376 15.01 -17.55 -8.67
CA LEU A 376 15.50 -16.27 -8.18
C LEU A 376 15.22 -15.18 -9.20
N TYR A 377 14.58 -14.12 -8.75
CA TYR A 377 14.25 -12.93 -9.54
C TYR A 377 14.98 -11.72 -8.98
N ARG A 378 15.21 -10.72 -9.85
CA ARG A 378 15.81 -9.42 -9.51
C ARG A 378 14.99 -8.33 -10.17
N VAL A 379 14.93 -7.19 -9.52
CA VAL A 379 14.31 -6.01 -10.09
C VAL A 379 14.92 -4.73 -9.51
N HIS A 380 15.09 -3.74 -10.38
CA HIS A 380 15.44 -2.40 -9.95
C HIS A 380 14.25 -1.75 -9.22
N ILE A 381 14.47 -1.23 -8.01
CA ILE A 381 13.38 -0.72 -7.14
C ILE A 381 12.73 0.55 -7.70
N HIS A 382 13.42 1.26 -8.60
CA HIS A 382 12.86 2.42 -9.29
C HIS A 382 12.24 2.08 -10.65
N ASP A 383 12.29 0.81 -11.09
CA ASP A 383 11.60 0.40 -12.32
C ASP A 383 10.08 0.43 -12.07
N LEU A 384 9.37 1.36 -12.71
CA LEU A 384 7.92 1.48 -12.63
C LEU A 384 7.20 0.22 -13.14
N TRP A 385 7.84 -0.56 -14.02
CA TRP A 385 7.29 -1.82 -14.50
C TRP A 385 7.49 -2.99 -13.54
N ARG A 386 8.15 -2.81 -12.39
CA ARG A 386 8.43 -3.89 -11.43
C ARG A 386 7.18 -4.56 -10.88
N PHE A 387 6.01 -3.93 -10.97
CA PHE A 387 4.72 -4.50 -10.57
C PHE A 387 3.67 -4.52 -11.68
N ALA A 388 3.99 -3.99 -12.86
CA ALA A 388 3.08 -4.01 -13.98
C ALA A 388 2.86 -5.46 -14.46
N ARG A 389 1.58 -5.85 -14.56
CA ARG A 389 1.14 -7.18 -15.02
C ARG A 389 1.43 -7.41 -16.50
N ASP A 390 1.10 -6.42 -17.31
CA ASP A 390 1.10 -6.52 -18.76
C ASP A 390 2.25 -5.72 -19.36
N ASN A 391 3.48 -5.89 -18.84
CA ASN A 391 4.66 -5.33 -19.51
C ASN A 391 4.86 -6.10 -20.84
N PRO A 392 4.61 -5.48 -22.01
CA PRO A 392 4.74 -6.16 -23.29
C PRO A 392 6.18 -6.56 -23.61
N ASP A 393 7.17 -5.85 -23.05
CA ASP A 393 8.60 -6.09 -23.25
C ASP A 393 9.20 -7.08 -22.21
N LYS A 394 8.55 -7.27 -21.06
CA LYS A 394 9.02 -8.13 -19.96
C LYS A 394 8.09 -9.31 -19.64
N ARG A 395 7.30 -9.80 -20.62
CA ARG A 395 6.43 -11.00 -20.43
C ARG A 395 7.18 -12.23 -19.92
N ASN A 396 8.50 -12.29 -20.12
CA ASN A 396 9.39 -13.24 -19.48
C ASN A 396 10.39 -12.47 -18.61
N ARG A 397 10.00 -12.13 -17.38
CA ARG A 397 10.98 -11.60 -16.42
C ARG A 397 12.11 -12.62 -16.30
N PRO A 398 13.36 -12.21 -16.50
CA PRO A 398 14.47 -13.14 -16.40
C PRO A 398 14.52 -13.68 -14.97
N PHE A 399 14.91 -14.93 -14.81
CA PHE A 399 15.12 -15.57 -13.52
C PHE A 399 16.29 -16.55 -13.61
N LEU A 400 16.90 -16.85 -12.48
CA LEU A 400 17.80 -17.99 -12.34
C LEU A 400 17.05 -19.16 -11.72
N GLU A 401 17.17 -20.32 -12.35
CA GLU A 401 16.61 -21.56 -11.83
C GLU A 401 17.66 -22.38 -11.09
N PHE A 402 17.25 -22.99 -9.98
CA PHE A 402 18.06 -23.82 -9.09
C PHE A 402 17.59 -25.28 -9.11
N GLU A 403 18.49 -26.17 -8.75
CA GLU A 403 18.25 -27.61 -8.77
C GLU A 403 17.24 -28.04 -7.70
N ASN A 404 17.22 -27.33 -6.57
CA ASN A 404 16.23 -27.48 -5.52
C ASN A 404 15.61 -26.11 -5.19
N ASP A 405 14.53 -26.13 -4.41
CA ASP A 405 13.94 -24.92 -3.87
C ASP A 405 15.00 -24.05 -3.15
N LEU A 406 14.88 -22.75 -3.36
CA LEU A 406 15.71 -21.78 -2.66
C LEU A 406 15.21 -21.65 -1.21
N ALA A 407 16.15 -21.68 -0.28
CA ALA A 407 15.88 -21.53 1.15
C ALA A 407 16.15 -20.11 1.65
N SER A 408 17.14 -19.42 1.08
CA SER A 408 17.51 -18.07 1.49
C SER A 408 18.36 -17.39 0.43
N ILE A 409 18.26 -16.07 0.38
CA ILE A 409 19.13 -15.19 -0.41
C ILE A 409 19.62 -14.03 0.45
N ASP A 410 20.78 -13.45 0.12
CA ASP A 410 21.23 -12.19 0.70
C ASP A 410 22.29 -11.51 -0.18
N TYR A 411 22.52 -10.21 0.04
CA TYR A 411 23.57 -9.44 -0.62
C TYR A 411 24.74 -9.16 0.32
N ASP A 412 25.96 -9.30 -0.17
CA ASP A 412 27.11 -8.76 0.53
C ASP A 412 27.29 -7.25 0.31
N VAL A 413 28.25 -6.66 1.03
CA VAL A 413 28.57 -5.22 0.99
C VAL A 413 29.01 -4.71 -0.39
N ASN A 414 29.41 -5.61 -1.28
CA ASN A 414 29.81 -5.29 -2.65
C ASN A 414 28.66 -5.47 -3.65
N GLY A 415 27.47 -5.85 -3.18
CA GLY A 415 26.31 -6.15 -4.02
C GLY A 415 26.37 -7.51 -4.70
N ARG A 416 27.32 -8.40 -4.34
CA ARG A 416 27.25 -9.78 -4.81
C ARG A 416 26.15 -10.50 -4.05
N MET A 417 25.35 -11.25 -4.79
CA MET A 417 24.25 -12.01 -4.22
C MET A 417 24.66 -13.44 -3.90
N TRP A 418 24.19 -13.92 -2.76
CA TRP A 418 24.36 -15.28 -2.28
C TRP A 418 22.99 -15.97 -2.28
N ALA A 419 22.97 -17.23 -2.69
CA ALA A 419 21.75 -18.03 -2.73
C ALA A 419 21.99 -19.42 -2.16
N ALA A 420 21.05 -19.91 -1.35
CA ALA A 420 21.05 -21.22 -0.74
C ALA A 420 19.99 -22.12 -1.40
N SER A 421 20.39 -23.25 -1.96
CA SER A 421 19.47 -24.26 -2.52
C SER A 421 19.87 -25.65 -2.02
N GLY A 422 18.99 -26.27 -1.23
CA GLY A 422 19.30 -27.49 -0.49
C GLY A 422 20.53 -27.33 0.40
N CYS A 423 21.57 -28.15 0.18
CA CYS A 423 22.84 -28.08 0.92
C CYS A 423 23.88 -27.16 0.26
N THR A 424 23.56 -26.57 -0.90
CA THR A 424 24.55 -25.90 -1.73
C THR A 424 24.43 -24.38 -1.60
N LEU A 425 25.57 -23.73 -1.37
CA LEU A 425 25.73 -22.29 -1.41
C LEU A 425 26.21 -21.87 -2.81
N TYR A 426 25.50 -20.92 -3.40
CA TYR A 426 25.83 -20.31 -4.68
C TYR A 426 26.20 -18.84 -4.50
N ALA A 427 27.17 -18.39 -5.29
CA ALA A 427 27.38 -16.98 -5.58
C ALA A 427 26.72 -16.69 -6.94
N VAL A 428 25.97 -15.60 -7.00
CA VAL A 428 25.35 -15.09 -8.21
C VAL A 428 26.07 -13.79 -8.56
N ASP A 429 26.85 -13.84 -9.63
CA ASP A 429 27.62 -12.68 -10.08
C ASP A 429 26.73 -11.74 -10.90
N ALA A 430 26.83 -10.44 -10.62
CA ALA A 430 26.17 -9.41 -11.42
C ALA A 430 26.86 -9.27 -12.78
N ASP A 431 26.12 -8.86 -13.79
CA ASP A 431 26.66 -8.70 -15.14
C ASP A 431 27.73 -7.58 -15.18
N ALA A 432 28.85 -7.85 -15.85
CA ALA A 432 29.96 -6.89 -15.91
C ALA A 432 29.63 -5.66 -16.78
N ASP A 433 28.63 -5.80 -17.66
CA ASP A 433 28.17 -4.75 -18.58
C ASP A 433 26.97 -3.96 -18.03
N GLY A 434 26.51 -4.26 -16.82
CA GLY A 434 25.33 -3.63 -16.22
C GLY A 434 24.03 -3.94 -16.95
N THR A 435 24.04 -4.88 -17.89
CA THR A 435 22.80 -5.35 -18.50
C THR A 435 22.09 -6.25 -17.51
N ASP A 436 20.77 -6.11 -17.41
CA ASP A 436 19.88 -6.68 -16.39
C ASP A 436 19.70 -8.22 -16.54
N ARG A 437 20.73 -8.92 -17.03
CA ARG A 437 20.71 -10.34 -17.37
C ARG A 437 21.49 -11.15 -16.35
N PHE A 438 20.86 -12.22 -15.88
CA PHE A 438 21.57 -13.25 -15.14
C PHE A 438 22.52 -13.97 -16.09
N GLN A 439 23.81 -14.02 -15.77
CA GLN A 439 24.74 -14.81 -16.58
C GLN A 439 25.13 -16.11 -15.89
N GLN A 440 25.53 -16.10 -14.62
CA GLN A 440 26.09 -17.30 -13.98
C GLN A 440 25.81 -17.37 -12.48
N LYS A 441 25.31 -18.52 -12.04
CA LYS A 441 25.40 -18.97 -10.63
C LYS A 441 26.59 -19.91 -10.53
N ARG A 442 27.41 -19.76 -9.49
CA ARG A 442 28.56 -20.63 -9.22
C ARG A 442 28.40 -21.31 -7.87
N CYS A 443 28.43 -22.63 -7.85
CA CYS A 443 28.52 -23.39 -6.61
C CYS A 443 29.84 -23.03 -5.90
N VAL A 444 29.74 -22.56 -4.66
CA VAL A 444 30.89 -22.14 -3.85
C VAL A 444 31.23 -23.21 -2.83
N TYR A 445 30.23 -23.84 -2.22
CA TYR A 445 30.41 -24.91 -1.24
C TYR A 445 29.13 -25.74 -1.07
N THR A 446 29.29 -26.99 -0.62
CA THR A 446 28.19 -27.87 -0.26
C THR A 446 28.33 -28.26 1.21
N PHE A 447 27.32 -27.92 2.00
CA PHE A 447 27.25 -28.17 3.44
C PHE A 447 26.82 -29.60 3.75
N PRO A 448 27.10 -30.11 4.96
CA PRO A 448 26.64 -31.43 5.38
C PRO A 448 25.12 -31.56 5.54
N ASP A 449 24.39 -30.45 5.62
CA ASP A 449 22.95 -30.40 5.80
C ASP A 449 22.35 -29.20 5.05
N ALA A 450 21.03 -29.21 4.87
CA ALA A 450 20.30 -28.17 4.14
C ALA A 450 20.49 -26.80 4.81
N ILE A 451 20.83 -25.81 4.01
CA ILE A 451 20.92 -24.42 4.44
C ILE A 451 19.49 -23.90 4.60
N VAL A 452 19.22 -23.21 5.70
CA VAL A 452 17.91 -22.61 6.01
C VAL A 452 17.94 -21.08 6.04
N ARG A 453 19.12 -20.48 6.23
CA ARG A 453 19.28 -19.02 6.24
C ARG A 453 20.70 -18.59 5.90
N LEU A 454 20.81 -17.48 5.17
CA LEU A 454 22.04 -16.76 4.88
C LEU A 454 21.98 -15.37 5.51
N GLN A 455 23.15 -14.83 5.88
CA GLN A 455 23.33 -13.39 6.08
C GLN A 455 24.75 -12.98 5.70
N ALA A 456 24.88 -11.97 4.85
CA ALA A 456 26.16 -11.38 4.48
C ALA A 456 26.33 -10.01 5.17
N SER A 457 27.42 -9.85 5.92
CA SER A 457 27.71 -8.62 6.66
C SER A 457 29.21 -8.43 6.83
N GLY A 458 29.71 -7.22 6.55
CA GLY A 458 31.12 -6.86 6.78
C GLY A 458 32.14 -7.77 6.08
N GLY A 459 31.83 -8.25 4.87
CA GLY A 459 32.70 -9.18 4.11
C GLY A 459 32.66 -10.64 4.60
N LYS A 460 31.82 -10.94 5.60
CA LYS A 460 31.58 -12.29 6.12
C LYS A 460 30.23 -12.78 5.63
N LEU A 461 30.11 -14.08 5.40
CA LEU A 461 28.84 -14.74 5.14
C LEU A 461 28.59 -15.76 6.25
N SER A 462 27.46 -15.62 6.92
CA SER A 462 27.02 -16.57 7.95
C SER A 462 25.96 -17.49 7.34
N VAL A 463 26.12 -18.80 7.55
CA VAL A 463 25.29 -19.84 6.93
C VAL A 463 24.72 -20.73 8.01
N HIS A 464 23.39 -20.79 8.11
CA HIS A 464 22.70 -21.61 9.10
C HIS A 464 22.07 -22.82 8.43
N THR A 465 22.29 -23.99 9.01
CA THR A 465 21.82 -25.27 8.50
C THR A 465 20.74 -25.88 9.38
N ARG A 466 19.93 -26.79 8.82
CA ARG A 466 18.73 -27.36 9.44
C ARG A 466 19.00 -28.09 10.76
N ASN A 467 20.15 -28.74 10.91
CA ASN A 467 20.61 -29.36 12.15
C ASN A 467 21.02 -28.35 13.26
N GLY A 468 20.90 -27.05 12.99
CA GLY A 468 21.20 -25.99 13.95
C GLY A 468 22.66 -25.58 14.01
N VAL A 469 23.51 -25.96 13.05
CA VAL A 469 24.88 -25.46 12.99
C VAL A 469 24.91 -24.13 12.22
N LEU A 470 25.50 -23.11 12.86
CA LEU A 470 25.79 -21.81 12.28
C LEU A 470 27.27 -21.77 11.88
N TYR A 471 27.53 -21.64 10.60
CA TYR A 471 28.86 -21.51 10.02
C TYR A 471 29.18 -20.04 9.73
N ARG A 472 30.46 -19.71 9.75
CA ARG A 472 31.00 -18.45 9.22
C ARG A 472 31.94 -18.75 8.06
N TRP A 473 31.70 -18.05 6.96
CA TRP A 473 32.57 -17.97 5.82
C TRP A 473 33.29 -16.62 5.82
N GLU A 474 34.62 -16.66 5.77
CA GLU A 474 35.47 -15.48 5.68
C GLU A 474 36.72 -15.83 4.89
N GLU A 475 37.08 -15.01 3.89
CA GLU A 475 38.30 -15.18 3.08
C GLU A 475 38.46 -16.60 2.46
N GLY A 476 37.36 -17.21 2.05
CA GLY A 476 37.37 -18.57 1.46
C GLY A 476 37.52 -19.70 2.47
N ARG A 477 37.53 -19.40 3.77
CA ARG A 477 37.56 -20.38 4.85
C ARG A 477 36.19 -20.49 5.50
N ILE A 478 35.83 -21.70 5.85
CA ILE A 478 34.60 -22.00 6.57
C ILE A 478 34.91 -22.54 7.96
N GLY A 479 34.23 -22.01 8.98
CA GLY A 479 34.34 -22.46 10.37
C GLY A 479 32.98 -22.57 11.03
N ILE A 480 32.85 -23.45 12.01
CA ILE A 480 31.67 -23.52 12.87
C ILE A 480 31.75 -22.34 13.84
N LEU A 481 30.68 -21.55 13.86
CA LEU A 481 30.55 -20.39 14.72
C LEU A 481 29.75 -20.74 15.99
N GLU A 482 28.64 -21.46 15.84
CA GLU A 482 27.80 -21.94 16.93
C GLU A 482 27.07 -23.23 16.52
N GLU A 483 26.65 -24.01 17.51
CA GLU A 483 25.82 -25.21 17.33
C GLU A 483 24.50 -25.06 18.09
N ARG A 484 23.49 -25.88 17.73
CA ARG A 484 22.14 -25.84 18.33
C ARG A 484 21.46 -24.47 18.23
N VAL A 485 21.74 -23.75 17.15
CA VAL A 485 21.13 -22.45 16.83
C VAL A 485 19.75 -22.68 16.22
N ARG A 486 18.74 -22.00 16.76
CA ARG A 486 17.37 -21.99 16.22
C ARG A 486 17.07 -20.73 15.42
N ALA A 487 17.55 -19.59 15.89
CA ALA A 487 17.47 -18.31 15.20
C ALA A 487 18.70 -17.47 15.54
N TRP A 488 19.07 -16.55 14.67
CA TRP A 488 20.18 -15.62 14.90
C TRP A 488 20.06 -14.44 13.95
N ASP A 489 20.81 -13.38 14.24
CA ASP A 489 21.00 -12.26 13.33
C ASP A 489 22.26 -11.46 13.74
N THR A 490 22.79 -10.66 12.83
CA THR A 490 23.94 -9.78 13.08
C THR A 490 23.70 -8.36 12.60
N ASP A 491 24.30 -7.39 13.30
CA ASP A 491 24.31 -5.99 12.89
C ASP A 491 25.70 -5.39 13.15
N GLY A 492 26.53 -5.31 12.11
CA GLY A 492 27.94 -4.97 12.28
C GLY A 492 28.66 -5.94 13.20
N GLU A 493 29.10 -5.46 14.36
CA GLU A 493 29.77 -6.27 15.39
C GLU A 493 28.80 -6.89 16.40
N ASP A 494 27.55 -6.41 16.43
CA ASP A 494 26.51 -6.93 17.29
C ASP A 494 25.95 -8.25 16.75
N ARG A 495 25.70 -9.20 17.64
CA ARG A 495 25.18 -10.53 17.30
C ARG A 495 24.17 -11.00 18.33
N ALA A 496 23.02 -11.48 17.87
CA ALA A 496 22.01 -12.11 18.70
C ALA A 496 21.77 -13.56 18.24
N VAL A 497 21.70 -14.52 19.16
CA VAL A 497 21.55 -15.96 18.87
C VAL A 497 20.57 -16.60 19.85
N LEU A 498 19.57 -17.33 19.34
CA LEU A 498 18.72 -18.22 20.12
C LEU A 498 19.29 -19.63 20.07
N LYS A 499 19.78 -20.12 21.20
CA LYS A 499 20.41 -21.43 21.32
C LYS A 499 19.54 -22.37 22.13
N GLU A 500 19.35 -23.59 21.63
CA GLU A 500 18.61 -24.63 22.33
C GLU A 500 19.50 -25.39 23.31
N HIS A 501 18.96 -25.66 24.49
CA HIS A 501 19.52 -26.60 25.47
C HIS A 501 18.42 -27.54 25.97
N ASN A 502 18.77 -28.52 26.80
CA ASN A 502 17.89 -29.65 27.14
C ASN A 502 16.52 -29.25 27.71
N ASP A 503 16.44 -28.09 28.38
CA ASP A 503 15.27 -27.65 29.15
C ASP A 503 14.75 -26.27 28.73
N GLY A 504 15.16 -25.73 27.57
CA GLY A 504 14.76 -24.39 27.14
C GLY A 504 15.64 -23.76 26.07
N TYR A 505 15.58 -22.43 26.01
CA TYR A 505 16.35 -21.63 25.07
C TYR A 505 17.12 -20.53 25.80
N ASP A 506 18.33 -20.27 25.34
CA ASP A 506 19.12 -19.12 25.74
C ASP A 506 19.18 -18.13 24.59
N LEU A 507 18.70 -16.91 24.84
CA LEU A 507 18.93 -15.77 23.97
C LEU A 507 20.26 -15.13 24.39
N LEU A 508 21.25 -15.19 23.50
CA LEU A 508 22.60 -14.68 23.71
C LEU A 508 22.79 -13.42 22.87
N TYR A 509 23.30 -12.36 23.49
CA TYR A 509 23.74 -11.16 22.79
C TYR A 509 25.24 -10.99 22.97
N GLN A 510 25.94 -10.59 21.91
CA GLN A 510 27.37 -10.32 21.95
C GLN A 510 27.74 -9.06 21.18
N ARG A 511 28.64 -8.28 21.76
CA ARG A 511 29.27 -7.11 21.15
C ARG A 511 30.69 -6.96 21.67
N GLY A 512 31.68 -7.34 20.87
CA GLY A 512 33.08 -7.41 21.34
C GLY A 512 33.20 -8.32 22.56
N GLU A 513 33.67 -7.78 23.69
CA GLU A 513 33.77 -8.51 24.96
C GLU A 513 32.47 -8.52 25.79
N ILE A 514 31.49 -7.68 25.43
CA ILE A 514 30.22 -7.60 26.13
C ILE A 514 29.36 -8.78 25.71
N SER A 515 28.86 -9.53 26.69
CA SER A 515 27.88 -10.59 26.46
C SER A 515 26.73 -10.50 27.46
N ALA A 516 25.53 -10.77 26.97
CA ALA A 516 24.33 -10.88 27.78
C ALA A 516 23.61 -12.19 27.47
N LYS A 517 22.87 -12.69 28.46
CA LYS A 517 22.13 -13.94 28.37
C LYS A 517 20.77 -13.78 29.03
N LEU A 518 19.73 -14.13 28.29
CA LEU A 518 18.36 -14.26 28.78
C LEU A 518 17.89 -15.69 28.55
N SER A 519 17.61 -16.43 29.63
CA SER A 519 17.03 -17.77 29.53
C SER A 519 15.52 -17.67 29.39
N LEU A 520 14.99 -18.34 28.38
CA LEU A 520 13.57 -18.37 28.04
C LEU A 520 13.02 -19.75 28.40
N PRO A 521 11.93 -19.84 29.18
CA PRO A 521 11.29 -21.11 29.47
C PRO A 521 10.75 -21.75 28.18
N LEU A 522 10.66 -23.08 28.15
CA LEU A 522 10.10 -23.82 27.03
C LEU A 522 8.72 -23.26 26.63
N PRO A 523 8.55 -22.74 25.40
CA PRO A 523 7.23 -22.68 24.82
C PRO A 523 6.78 -24.13 24.58
N TYR A 524 5.60 -24.49 25.08
CA TYR A 524 5.02 -25.83 24.88
C TYR A 524 5.02 -26.21 23.39
N GLY A 525 5.74 -27.29 23.04
CA GLY A 525 5.59 -28.06 21.79
C GLY A 525 6.11 -27.40 20.50
N GLY A 526 7.29 -27.80 20.01
CA GLY A 526 7.71 -27.69 18.59
C GLY A 526 7.83 -26.30 17.96
N MET A 527 7.41 -25.22 18.63
CA MET A 527 7.29 -23.89 18.02
C MET A 527 8.62 -23.16 17.78
N ALA A 528 9.75 -23.72 18.22
CA ALA A 528 11.05 -23.09 18.03
C ALA A 528 11.54 -23.08 16.57
N ASP A 529 10.99 -23.95 15.73
CA ASP A 529 11.33 -23.99 14.30
C ASP A 529 10.79 -22.77 13.54
N ALA A 530 9.88 -21.99 14.15
CA ALA A 530 9.36 -20.74 13.62
C ALA A 530 9.92 -19.48 14.31
N ALA A 531 10.97 -19.62 15.14
CA ALA A 531 11.55 -18.48 15.83
C ALA A 531 12.31 -17.56 14.85
N GLN A 532 12.18 -16.24 15.04
CA GLN A 532 12.96 -15.25 14.32
C GLN A 532 13.67 -14.33 15.31
N ILE A 533 14.92 -13.98 15.00
CA ILE A 533 15.68 -12.92 15.66
C ILE A 533 16.02 -11.87 14.63
N VAL A 534 15.96 -10.62 15.07
CA VAL A 534 16.55 -9.48 14.36
C VAL A 534 17.45 -8.71 15.33
N CYS A 535 18.73 -8.59 14.99
CA CYS A 535 19.72 -7.86 15.77
C CYS A 535 19.60 -6.38 15.40
N LEU A 536 19.18 -5.57 16.35
CA LEU A 536 18.92 -4.16 16.14
C LEU A 536 20.17 -3.28 16.39
N GLY A 537 21.25 -3.90 16.85
CA GLY A 537 22.47 -3.24 17.28
C GLY A 537 22.32 -2.49 18.60
N ARG A 538 23.42 -1.91 19.09
CA ARG A 538 23.42 -1.04 20.28
C ARG A 538 22.86 -1.68 21.56
N GLY A 539 22.92 -3.01 21.68
CA GLY A 539 22.40 -3.75 22.82
C GLY A 539 20.95 -4.19 22.69
N TYR A 540 20.33 -4.02 21.52
CA TYR A 540 18.92 -4.39 21.31
C TYR A 540 18.78 -5.57 20.35
N ALA A 541 17.83 -6.44 20.63
CA ALA A 541 17.42 -7.52 19.74
C ALA A 541 15.91 -7.72 19.78
N MET A 542 15.33 -8.01 18.62
CA MET A 542 13.95 -8.45 18.49
C MET A 542 13.88 -9.97 18.49
N LEU A 543 12.86 -10.48 19.16
CA LEU A 543 12.55 -11.90 19.23
C LEU A 543 11.08 -12.12 18.87
N LEU A 544 10.84 -12.97 17.88
CA LEU A 544 9.53 -13.48 17.51
C LEU A 544 9.48 -14.99 17.79
N ILE A 545 8.58 -15.41 18.68
CA ILE A 545 8.31 -16.82 18.99
C ILE A 545 6.81 -17.02 19.07
N ALA A 546 6.28 -18.03 18.37
CA ALA A 546 4.86 -18.40 18.44
C ALA A 546 3.89 -17.22 18.22
N GLY A 547 4.22 -16.36 17.25
CA GLY A 547 3.39 -15.19 16.94
C GLY A 547 3.53 -14.00 17.88
N VAL A 548 4.38 -14.10 18.91
CA VAL A 548 4.59 -13.03 19.91
C VAL A 548 5.94 -12.37 19.67
N ALA A 549 5.90 -11.09 19.31
CA ALA A 549 7.09 -10.25 19.17
C ALA A 549 7.47 -9.59 20.50
N SER A 550 8.78 -9.45 20.72
CA SER A 550 9.31 -8.76 21.89
C SER A 550 10.65 -8.11 21.60
N LEU A 551 10.89 -6.93 22.18
CA LEU A 551 12.18 -6.26 22.21
C LEU A 551 12.94 -6.69 23.46
N TRP A 552 14.22 -7.02 23.32
CA TRP A 552 15.13 -7.27 24.43
C TRP A 552 16.20 -6.18 24.48
N ASP A 553 16.30 -5.50 25.61
CA ASP A 553 17.45 -4.69 26.01
C ASP A 553 18.46 -5.61 26.71
N ALA A 554 19.54 -5.94 26.03
CA ALA A 554 20.59 -6.82 26.52
C ALA A 554 21.39 -6.21 27.68
N ALA A 555 21.53 -4.88 27.73
CA ALA A 555 22.28 -4.19 28.76
C ALA A 555 21.51 -4.16 30.09
N ALA A 556 20.22 -3.84 30.04
CA ALA A 556 19.33 -3.92 31.20
C ALA A 556 18.87 -5.35 31.50
N ASN A 557 19.02 -6.25 30.53
CA ASN A 557 18.44 -7.60 30.51
C ASN A 557 16.92 -7.61 30.72
N ILE A 558 16.22 -6.65 30.09
CA ILE A 558 14.77 -6.46 30.20
C ILE A 558 14.13 -6.80 28.85
N ARG A 559 13.06 -7.60 28.89
CA ARG A 559 12.26 -7.97 27.73
C ARG A 559 10.92 -7.25 27.75
N HIS A 560 10.61 -6.53 26.68
CA HIS A 560 9.35 -5.86 26.45
C HIS A 560 8.54 -6.61 25.39
N VAL A 561 7.36 -7.14 25.77
CA VAL A 561 6.44 -7.76 24.81
C VAL A 561 5.71 -6.67 24.04
N ILE A 562 5.58 -6.86 22.72
CA ILE A 562 4.91 -5.92 21.83
C ILE A 562 3.44 -6.31 21.71
N ASP A 563 2.54 -5.36 21.96
CA ASP A 563 1.12 -5.53 21.71
C ASP A 563 0.78 -5.12 20.27
N ALA A 564 1.00 -6.05 19.33
CA ALA A 564 0.76 -5.82 17.90
C ALA A 564 -0.73 -5.92 17.50
N SER A 565 -1.65 -6.08 18.46
CA SER A 565 -3.10 -6.35 18.29
C SER A 565 -3.49 -7.66 17.58
N SER A 566 -2.58 -8.28 16.81
CA SER A 566 -2.74 -9.58 16.16
C SER A 566 -1.43 -10.40 16.19
N GLU A 567 -1.48 -11.63 15.68
CA GLU A 567 -0.33 -12.55 15.63
C GLU A 567 0.76 -12.00 14.70
N VAL A 568 1.99 -11.85 15.19
CA VAL A 568 3.11 -11.37 14.36
C VAL A 568 3.68 -12.51 13.54
N ARG A 569 3.78 -12.34 12.22
CA ARG A 569 4.28 -13.36 11.29
C ARG A 569 5.77 -13.23 11.02
N THR A 570 6.28 -12.00 11.00
CA THR A 570 7.67 -11.73 10.68
C THR A 570 8.09 -10.35 11.19
N ILE A 571 9.38 -10.21 11.49
CA ILE A 571 10.03 -8.98 11.95
C ILE A 571 11.20 -8.64 11.01
N ALA A 572 11.51 -7.35 10.87
CA ALA A 572 12.65 -6.89 10.09
C ALA A 572 13.26 -5.63 10.70
N LYS A 573 14.58 -5.47 10.52
CA LYS A 573 15.28 -4.26 10.95
C LYS A 573 14.90 -3.10 10.03
N GLY A 574 14.67 -1.93 10.61
CA GLY A 574 14.54 -0.67 9.88
C GLY A 574 15.84 0.12 9.87
N HIS A 575 15.95 1.05 8.94
CA HIS A 575 17.00 2.06 8.95
C HIS A 575 16.81 3.04 10.11
N VAL A 576 17.93 3.61 10.55
CA VAL A 576 17.93 4.75 11.46
C VAL A 576 17.40 5.95 10.67
N ASP A 577 16.40 6.64 11.20
CA ASP A 577 15.86 7.80 10.50
C ASP A 577 16.87 8.98 10.53
N PRO A 578 16.67 10.03 9.71
CA PRO A 578 17.55 11.20 9.72
C PRO A 578 17.63 11.92 11.08
N ALA A 579 16.66 11.73 11.96
CA ALA A 579 16.64 12.27 13.32
C ALA A 579 17.39 11.38 14.33
N GLY A 580 17.97 10.25 13.89
CA GLY A 580 18.71 9.31 14.72
C GLY A 580 17.83 8.32 15.49
N LYS A 581 16.52 8.32 15.25
CA LYS A 581 15.58 7.39 15.88
C LYS A 581 15.71 6.02 15.26
N LEU A 582 15.59 5.02 16.11
CA LEU A 582 15.74 3.63 15.72
C LEU A 582 14.38 3.01 15.45
N HIS A 583 14.25 2.33 14.31
CA HIS A 583 13.01 1.70 13.90
C HIS A 583 13.20 0.22 13.56
N PHE A 584 12.12 -0.55 13.73
CA PHE A 584 11.97 -1.88 13.16
C PHE A 584 10.54 -2.05 12.63
N ALA A 585 10.39 -2.99 11.71
CA ALA A 585 9.08 -3.36 11.19
C ALA A 585 8.66 -4.74 11.69
N LEU A 586 7.35 -4.92 11.82
CA LEU A 586 6.74 -6.23 11.96
C LEU A 586 5.54 -6.33 11.01
N ALA A 587 5.27 -7.51 10.48
CA ALA A 587 4.01 -7.77 9.79
C ALA A 587 3.16 -8.72 10.63
N ALA A 588 1.92 -8.30 10.85
CA ALA A 588 0.96 -9.01 11.68
C ALA A 588 -0.19 -9.55 10.83
N ALA A 589 -0.72 -10.69 11.24
CA ALA A 589 -1.82 -11.40 10.62
C ALA A 589 -3.12 -10.60 10.63
N ALA A 590 -4.06 -11.00 9.77
CA ALA A 590 -5.44 -10.52 9.84
C ALA A 590 -6.10 -10.90 11.18
N ARG A 591 -7.04 -10.08 11.67
CA ARG A 591 -7.83 -10.38 12.88
C ARG A 591 -9.32 -10.33 12.60
N GLY A 592 -9.84 -11.39 12.01
CA GLY A 592 -11.28 -11.54 11.75
C GLY A 592 -11.71 -10.99 10.39
N PRO A 593 -13.03 -11.05 10.10
CA PRO A 593 -13.53 -10.64 8.80
C PRO A 593 -13.31 -9.13 8.63
N HIS A 594 -12.82 -8.74 7.46
CA HIS A 594 -12.58 -7.35 7.04
C HIS A 594 -11.35 -6.64 7.62
N ILE A 595 -10.64 -7.21 8.60
CA ILE A 595 -9.34 -6.69 9.07
C ILE A 595 -8.24 -7.35 8.26
N ARG A 596 -7.49 -6.53 7.52
CA ARG A 596 -6.35 -6.99 6.71
C ARG A 596 -5.10 -7.20 7.58
N PRO A 597 -4.17 -8.07 7.16
CA PRO A 597 -2.80 -8.05 7.67
C PRO A 597 -2.20 -6.65 7.60
N GLN A 598 -1.27 -6.36 8.49
CA GLN A 598 -0.68 -5.04 8.63
C GLN A 598 0.83 -5.10 8.68
N LEU A 599 1.48 -4.15 8.02
CA LEU A 599 2.87 -3.79 8.30
C LEU A 599 2.87 -2.68 9.35
N GLN A 600 3.51 -2.90 10.49
CA GLN A 600 3.64 -1.92 11.56
C GLN A 600 5.10 -1.48 11.69
N LEU A 601 5.30 -0.17 11.80
CA LEU A 601 6.61 0.43 12.08
C LEU A 601 6.65 0.85 13.55
N TRP A 602 7.71 0.43 14.24
CA TRP A 602 7.88 0.67 15.66
C TRP A 602 9.17 1.42 15.93
N GLN A 603 9.12 2.39 16.84
CA GLN A 603 10.27 3.14 17.33
C GLN A 603 10.70 2.58 18.69
N TYR A 604 12.02 2.51 18.91
CA TYR A 604 12.63 2.07 20.16
C TYR A 604 13.87 2.89 20.53
N GLY A 605 14.32 2.72 21.79
CA GLY A 605 15.58 3.26 22.30
C GLY A 605 15.46 4.45 23.22
#